data_AF-A0A2V8P7E8-F1
#
_entry.id   AF-A0A2V8P7E8-F1
#
_cell.length_a   1.000
_cell.length_b   1.000
_cell.length_c   1.000
_cell.angle_alpha   90.00
_cell.angle_beta   90.00
_cell.angle_gamma   90.00
#
_symmetry.space_group_name_H-M   'P 1'
#
loop_
_entity.id
_entity.type
_entity.pdbx_description
1 polymer ?
#
loop_
_entity_poly.entity_id
_entity_poly.type
_entity_poly.pdbx_seq_one_letter_code
_entity_poly.pdbx_strand_id
1 'polypeptide(L)'
;RHGPGSHVVMLNGRGYTLMWKGSLKYSDAPPATQKRIDWVEGSLFVPPDGWFHQHFNAGHDPARYIAPTWGGDGKWFMRALGGGGRTHRLGKTSTRKGGNLIEYEDEDPAIREMFVAELKKNGVEVRMPAKKKSGKP
;
A
#
# COMPACT_ATOMS: atom_id res chain seq x y z
N ARG A 1 -5.44 3.80 -1.91
CA ARG A 1 -5.55 4.32 -3.29
C ARG A 1 -5.59 5.84 -3.30
N HIS A 2 -5.08 6.47 -4.34
CA HIS A 2 -5.13 7.93 -4.54
C HIS A 2 -5.08 8.25 -6.05
N GLY A 3 -5.24 9.54 -6.40
CA GLY A 3 -5.01 10.03 -7.76
C GLY A 3 -3.56 9.85 -8.22
N PRO A 4 -3.24 10.03 -9.51
CA PRO A 4 -1.91 9.78 -10.04
C PRO A 4 -0.88 10.79 -9.50
N GLY A 5 0.41 10.47 -9.65
CA GLY A 5 1.50 11.43 -9.40
C GLY A 5 2.22 11.30 -8.06
N SER A 6 1.89 10.31 -7.23
CA SER A 6 2.71 9.92 -6.06
C SER A 6 3.80 8.96 -6.51
N HIS A 7 5.05 9.41 -6.45
CA HIS A 7 6.19 8.58 -6.86
C HIS A 7 6.78 7.94 -5.61
N VAL A 8 6.95 6.62 -5.58
CA VAL A 8 7.62 5.93 -4.48
C VAL A 8 9.05 5.70 -4.88
N VAL A 9 9.99 6.25 -4.12
CA VAL A 9 11.43 6.06 -4.32
C VAL A 9 12.00 5.38 -3.08
N MET A 10 12.49 4.16 -3.24
CA MET A 10 13.08 3.37 -2.17
C MET A 10 14.49 3.86 -1.87
N LEU A 11 14.72 4.30 -0.63
CA LEU A 11 16.02 4.77 -0.16
C LEU A 11 16.90 3.62 0.34
N ASN A 12 16.29 2.53 0.83
CA ASN A 12 16.97 1.31 1.25
C ASN A 12 15.95 0.16 1.42
N GLY A 13 16.46 -1.00 1.85
CA GLY A 13 15.66 -2.18 2.17
C GLY A 13 15.33 -3.04 0.95
N ARG A 14 14.59 -4.13 1.19
CA ARG A 14 14.13 -5.05 0.15
C ARG A 14 12.72 -5.54 0.44
N GLY A 15 11.90 -5.63 -0.58
CA GLY A 15 10.53 -6.09 -0.42
C GLY A 15 9.73 -6.00 -1.69
N TYR A 16 8.42 -5.82 -1.55
CA TYR A 16 7.53 -5.67 -2.68
C TYR A 16 6.34 -4.79 -2.36
N THR A 17 5.68 -4.30 -3.41
CA THR A 17 4.42 -3.57 -3.33
C THR A 17 3.38 -4.34 -4.11
N LEU A 18 2.23 -4.61 -3.50
CA LEU A 18 1.06 -5.11 -4.22
C LEU A 18 0.23 -3.91 -4.66
N MET A 19 -0.25 -3.93 -5.90
CA MET A 19 -1.17 -2.92 -6.44
C MET A 19 -2.33 -3.60 -7.15
N TRP A 20 -3.55 -3.10 -6.96
CA TRP A 20 -4.73 -3.64 -7.62
C TRP A 20 -5.86 -2.62 -7.79
N LYS A 21 -6.84 -2.97 -8.64
CA LYS A 21 -8.06 -2.18 -8.88
C LYS A 21 -9.25 -3.12 -9.13
N GLY A 22 -10.47 -2.59 -9.04
CA GLY A 22 -11.71 -3.32 -9.36
C GLY A 22 -12.38 -3.99 -8.18
N SER A 23 -11.66 -4.25 -7.09
CA SER A 23 -12.18 -4.84 -5.86
C SER A 23 -11.49 -4.23 -4.63
N LEU A 24 -12.05 -4.49 -3.45
CA LEU A 24 -11.40 -4.14 -2.18
C LEU A 24 -10.27 -5.11 -1.84
N LYS A 25 -10.48 -6.42 -2.01
CA LYS A 25 -9.50 -7.47 -1.74
C LYS A 25 -8.64 -7.77 -2.96
N TYR A 26 -7.35 -7.97 -2.74
CA TYR A 26 -6.39 -8.24 -3.82
C TYR A 26 -6.76 -9.51 -4.59
N SER A 27 -7.07 -10.60 -3.90
CA SER A 27 -7.44 -11.90 -4.46
C SER A 27 -8.71 -11.87 -5.32
N ASP A 28 -9.65 -10.98 -4.99
CA ASP A 28 -10.89 -10.78 -5.76
C ASP A 28 -10.71 -9.85 -6.96
N ALA A 29 -9.56 -9.17 -7.09
CA ALA A 29 -9.31 -8.23 -8.18
C ALA A 29 -9.15 -8.96 -9.52
N PRO A 30 -9.57 -8.37 -10.65
CA PRO A 30 -9.28 -8.94 -11.96
C PRO A 30 -7.76 -9.19 -12.12
N PRO A 31 -7.32 -10.39 -12.55
CA PRO A 31 -5.89 -10.72 -12.64
C PRO A 31 -5.07 -9.73 -13.48
N ALA A 32 -5.66 -9.18 -14.55
CA ALA A 32 -5.03 -8.16 -15.37
C ALA A 32 -4.63 -6.89 -14.59
N THR A 33 -5.35 -6.60 -13.50
CA THR A 33 -5.15 -5.45 -12.62
C THR A 33 -4.38 -5.81 -11.35
N GLN A 34 -4.00 -7.06 -11.12
CA GLN A 34 -3.10 -7.40 -10.01
C GLN A 34 -1.66 -7.18 -10.46
N LYS A 35 -0.90 -6.41 -9.68
CA LYS A 35 0.53 -6.19 -9.90
C LYS A 35 1.30 -6.38 -8.61
N ARG A 36 2.43 -7.07 -8.71
CA ARG A 36 3.47 -7.13 -7.68
C ARG A 36 4.70 -6.46 -8.24
N ILE A 37 5.22 -5.48 -7.52
CA ILE A 37 6.45 -4.77 -7.86
C ILE A 37 7.47 -5.08 -6.77
N ASP A 38 8.41 -5.97 -7.06
CA ASP A 38 9.55 -6.20 -6.18
C ASP A 38 10.48 -4.98 -6.25
N TRP A 39 11.03 -4.59 -5.10
CA TRP A 39 11.87 -3.41 -4.99
C TRP A 39 13.07 -3.65 -4.07
N VAL A 40 14.14 -2.90 -4.36
CA VAL A 40 15.37 -2.75 -3.60
C VAL A 40 15.74 -1.26 -3.53
N GLU A 41 16.85 -0.92 -2.90
CA GLU A 41 17.42 0.43 -2.94
C GLU A 41 17.48 1.00 -4.37
N GLY A 42 17.08 2.26 -4.53
CA GLY A 42 17.05 2.96 -5.82
C GLY A 42 15.85 2.60 -6.70
N SER A 43 14.99 1.66 -6.31
CA SER A 43 13.77 1.36 -7.06
C SER A 43 12.79 2.54 -7.04
N LEU A 44 12.18 2.81 -8.20
CA LEU A 44 11.15 3.82 -8.37
C LEU A 44 9.91 3.21 -9.01
N PHE A 45 8.73 3.50 -8.46
CA PHE A 45 7.46 3.11 -9.05
C PHE A 45 6.34 4.10 -8.71
N VAL A 46 5.28 4.09 -9.51
CA VAL A 46 4.15 5.02 -9.38
C VAL A 46 2.84 4.22 -9.39
N PRO A 47 2.05 4.24 -8.30
CA PRO A 47 0.71 3.67 -8.33
C PRO A 47 -0.16 4.42 -9.35
N PRO A 48 -0.82 3.72 -10.30
CA PRO A 48 -1.72 4.38 -11.24
C PRO A 48 -2.99 4.91 -10.57
N ASP A 49 -3.76 5.72 -11.32
CA ASP A 49 -4.94 6.40 -10.78
C ASP A 49 -6.01 5.44 -10.21
N GLY A 50 -6.29 5.63 -8.92
CA GLY A 50 -7.33 4.89 -8.21
C GLY A 50 -6.95 3.46 -7.83
N TRP A 51 -5.66 3.09 -7.87
CA TRP A 51 -5.20 1.75 -7.49
C TRP A 51 -4.97 1.66 -5.99
N PHE A 52 -5.49 0.60 -5.37
CA PHE A 52 -5.05 0.19 -4.04
C PHE A 52 -3.60 -0.26 -4.12
N HIS A 53 -2.85 -0.01 -3.04
CA HIS A 53 -1.47 -0.43 -2.94
C HIS A 53 -1.08 -0.61 -1.48
N GLN A 54 -0.23 -1.60 -1.21
CA GLN A 54 0.34 -1.89 0.10
C GLN A 54 1.82 -2.26 -0.07
N HIS A 55 2.67 -1.74 0.82
CA HIS A 55 4.12 -1.89 0.78
C HIS A 55 4.57 -2.88 1.86
N PHE A 56 5.37 -3.88 1.48
CA PHE A 56 5.81 -4.97 2.35
C PHE A 56 7.33 -5.02 2.40
N ASN A 57 7.91 -4.72 3.56
CA ASN A 57 9.33 -4.92 3.79
C ASN A 57 9.61 -6.38 4.14
N ALA A 58 10.33 -7.08 3.26
CA ALA A 58 10.68 -8.49 3.44
C ALA A 58 12.17 -8.70 3.73
N GLY A 59 12.92 -7.63 4.01
CA GLY A 59 14.32 -7.65 4.41
C GLY A 59 14.52 -7.57 5.92
N HIS A 60 15.76 -7.80 6.36
CA HIS A 60 16.16 -7.69 7.77
C HIS A 60 16.23 -6.23 8.24
N ASP A 61 16.57 -5.32 7.33
CA ASP A 61 16.71 -3.90 7.63
C ASP A 61 15.39 -3.15 7.48
N PRO A 62 15.13 -2.10 8.28
CA PRO A 62 14.01 -1.20 8.07
C PRO A 62 14.08 -0.54 6.68
N ALA A 63 13.01 -0.71 5.88
CA ALA A 63 12.87 -0.02 4.60
C ALA A 63 12.42 1.44 4.80
N ARG A 64 13.05 2.35 4.07
CA ARG A 64 12.74 3.78 4.01
C ARG A 64 12.45 4.14 2.57
N TYR A 65 11.46 5.00 2.37
CA TYR A 65 11.13 5.55 1.07
C TYR A 65 10.62 6.97 1.21
N ILE A 66 10.72 7.72 0.13
CA ILE A 66 10.05 9.00 -0.03
C ILE A 66 8.90 8.84 -1.02
N ALA A 67 7.81 9.55 -0.76
CA ALA A 67 6.62 9.55 -1.61
C ALA A 67 6.27 10.97 -2.08
N PRO A 68 7.11 11.63 -2.90
CA PRO A 68 6.78 12.96 -3.41
C PRO A 68 5.52 12.93 -4.28
N THR A 69 4.68 13.94 -4.06
CA THR A 69 3.47 14.20 -4.84
C THR A 69 3.57 15.56 -5.49
N TRP A 70 2.98 15.71 -6.69
CA TRP A 70 2.94 17.01 -7.36
C TRP A 70 2.12 18.01 -6.53
N GLY A 71 2.77 19.06 -6.04
CA GLY A 71 2.18 20.09 -5.18
C GLY A 71 2.15 19.79 -3.67
N GLY A 72 2.60 18.60 -3.25
CA GLY A 72 2.64 18.17 -1.84
C GLY A 72 1.27 18.10 -1.14
N ASP A 73 1.28 17.83 0.17
CA ASP A 73 0.10 17.95 1.05
C ASP A 73 -0.22 19.42 1.44
N GLY A 74 0.34 20.39 0.69
CA GLY A 74 0.52 21.80 1.07
C GLY A 74 -0.75 22.63 1.29
N LYS A 75 -0.57 23.83 1.82
CA LYS A 75 -1.61 24.85 2.07
C LYS A 75 -1.90 25.62 0.77
N TRP A 76 -3.10 26.21 0.65
CA TRP A 76 -3.60 27.03 -0.49
C TRP A 76 -4.10 26.25 -1.73
N PHE A 77 -4.42 26.98 -2.81
CA PHE A 77 -5.06 26.49 -4.04
C PHE A 77 -4.30 25.33 -4.72
N MET A 78 -2.98 25.22 -4.50
CA MET A 78 -2.16 24.08 -4.93
C MET A 78 -2.66 22.74 -4.40
N ARG A 79 -3.32 22.69 -3.23
CA ARG A 79 -3.94 21.45 -2.71
C ARG A 79 -5.16 20.99 -3.51
N ALA A 80 -5.78 21.88 -4.26
CA ALA A 80 -6.89 21.55 -5.16
C ALA A 80 -6.40 21.09 -6.54
N LEU A 81 -5.19 21.50 -6.93
CA LEU A 81 -4.56 21.18 -8.22
C LEU A 81 -3.68 19.93 -8.16
N GLY A 82 -2.97 19.71 -7.05
CA GLY A 82 -2.16 18.51 -6.84
C GLY A 82 -3.01 17.25 -6.97
N GLY A 83 -2.67 16.38 -7.93
CA GLY A 83 -3.47 15.22 -8.36
C GLY A 83 -3.91 14.24 -7.27
N GLY A 84 -3.40 14.38 -6.03
CA GLY A 84 -3.81 13.59 -4.89
C GLY A 84 -4.53 14.34 -3.75
N GLY A 85 -4.77 15.66 -3.81
CA GLY A 85 -5.16 16.46 -2.64
C GLY A 85 -6.43 16.00 -1.89
N ARG A 86 -7.51 15.62 -2.60
CA ARG A 86 -8.72 15.05 -1.97
C ARG A 86 -8.56 13.55 -1.67
N THR A 87 -7.90 12.81 -2.55
CA THR A 87 -7.82 11.35 -2.45
C THR A 87 -6.78 10.86 -1.44
N HIS A 88 -5.71 11.62 -1.17
CA HIS A 88 -4.74 11.33 -0.10
C HIS A 88 -5.39 11.45 1.29
N ARG A 89 -6.32 12.39 1.47
CA ARG A 89 -7.10 12.51 2.71
C ARG A 89 -7.95 11.27 2.97
N LEU A 90 -8.57 10.74 1.93
CA LEU A 90 -9.32 9.49 2.01
C LEU A 90 -8.40 8.31 2.37
N GLY A 91 -7.10 8.38 2.07
CA GLY A 91 -6.10 7.39 2.51
C GLY A 91 -5.93 7.31 4.04
N LYS A 92 -6.45 8.27 4.80
CA LYS A 92 -6.47 8.26 6.28
C LYS A 92 -7.85 7.87 6.84
N THR A 93 -8.82 7.59 5.98
CA THR A 93 -10.19 7.24 6.36
C THR A 93 -10.49 5.82 5.94
N SER A 94 -11.02 5.02 6.86
CA SER A 94 -11.43 3.63 6.59
C SER A 94 -12.35 3.52 5.38
N THR A 95 -12.21 2.45 4.59
CA THR A 95 -13.15 2.08 3.53
C THR A 95 -14.56 1.87 4.06
N ARG A 96 -14.73 1.45 5.32
CA ARG A 96 -16.04 1.35 6.00
C ARG A 96 -16.75 2.70 6.16
N LYS A 97 -15.99 3.80 6.13
CA LYS A 97 -16.48 5.18 6.24
C LYS A 97 -16.41 5.93 4.90
N GLY A 98 -16.34 5.20 3.79
CA GLY A 98 -16.23 5.79 2.44
C GLY A 98 -14.85 6.33 2.08
N GLY A 99 -13.81 6.02 2.87
CA GLY A 99 -12.43 6.35 2.57
C GLY A 99 -11.70 5.29 1.73
N ASN A 100 -10.36 5.34 1.77
CA ASN A 100 -9.47 4.51 0.96
C ASN A 100 -8.48 3.68 1.81
N LEU A 101 -8.53 3.78 3.14
CA LEU A 101 -7.72 2.99 4.07
C LEU A 101 -8.36 1.62 4.29
N ILE A 102 -7.62 0.56 4.00
CA ILE A 102 -8.00 -0.81 4.36
C ILE A 102 -7.49 -1.05 5.78
N GLU A 103 -8.39 -1.31 6.72
CA GLU A 103 -8.02 -1.63 8.09
C GLU A 103 -7.41 -3.03 8.17
N TYR A 104 -6.58 -3.30 9.17
CA TYR A 104 -5.93 -4.61 9.35
C TYR A 104 -6.95 -5.76 9.45
N GLU A 105 -8.13 -5.51 10.02
CA GLU A 105 -9.19 -6.51 10.12
C GLU A 105 -9.79 -6.87 8.75
N ASP A 106 -9.81 -5.89 7.84
CA ASP A 106 -10.35 -6.01 6.47
C ASP A 106 -9.28 -6.44 5.45
N GLU A 107 -8.02 -6.56 5.87
CA GLU A 107 -6.95 -7.05 5.01
C GLU A 107 -7.29 -8.44 4.46
N ASP A 108 -7.09 -8.57 3.16
CA ASP A 108 -7.23 -9.82 2.43
C ASP A 108 -6.29 -10.89 3.04
N PRO A 109 -6.83 -12.03 3.53
CA PRO A 109 -6.01 -13.10 4.09
C PRO A 109 -4.87 -13.55 3.19
N ALA A 110 -5.07 -13.55 1.86
CA ALA A 110 -4.05 -13.95 0.90
C ALA A 110 -2.81 -13.04 0.94
N ILE A 111 -2.98 -11.75 1.23
CA ILE A 111 -1.88 -10.78 1.38
C ILE A 111 -1.02 -11.13 2.59
N ARG A 112 -1.68 -11.44 3.71
CA ARG A 112 -0.98 -11.86 4.93
C ARG A 112 -0.21 -13.15 4.72
N GLU A 113 -0.79 -14.13 4.04
CA GLU A 113 -0.15 -15.40 3.71
C GLU A 113 1.07 -15.18 2.80
N MET A 114 0.92 -14.38 1.74
CA MET A 114 2.03 -14.00 0.85
C MET A 114 3.18 -13.33 1.62
N PHE A 115 2.86 -12.42 2.54
CA PHE A 115 3.88 -11.72 3.31
C PHE A 115 4.61 -12.65 4.29
N VAL A 116 3.87 -13.49 5.03
CA VAL A 116 4.48 -14.49 5.93
C VAL A 116 5.36 -15.48 5.16
N ALA A 117 4.92 -15.93 3.99
CA ALA A 117 5.71 -16.82 3.14
C ALA A 117 7.01 -16.15 2.66
N GLU A 118 6.96 -14.88 2.25
CA GLU A 118 8.14 -14.13 1.82
C GLU A 118 9.12 -13.88 2.98
N LEU A 119 8.63 -13.54 4.17
CA LEU A 119 9.45 -13.39 5.37
C LEU A 119 10.16 -14.70 5.73
N LYS A 120 9.43 -15.83 5.72
CA LYS A 120 10.00 -17.16 5.97
C LYS A 120 11.10 -17.49 4.97
N LYS A 121 10.88 -17.22 3.68
CA LYS A 121 11.87 -17.43 2.61
C LYS A 121 13.15 -16.63 2.84
N ASN A 122 13.04 -15.42 3.38
CA ASN A 122 14.17 -14.53 3.65
C ASN A 122 14.77 -14.70 5.05
N GLY A 123 14.24 -15.63 5.86
CA GLY A 123 14.68 -15.85 7.24
C GLY A 123 14.37 -14.70 8.19
N VAL A 124 13.35 -13.89 7.88
CA VAL A 124 12.94 -12.72 8.68
C VAL A 124 11.79 -13.12 9.61
N GLU A 125 11.85 -12.67 10.86
CA GLU A 125 10.81 -12.91 11.86
C GLU A 125 9.52 -12.13 11.53
N VAL A 126 8.37 -12.79 11.67
CA VAL A 126 7.07 -12.15 11.54
C VAL A 126 6.76 -11.34 12.79
N ARG A 127 6.79 -10.01 12.68
CA ARG A 127 6.47 -9.08 13.80
C ARG A 127 5.04 -8.55 13.80
N MET A 128 4.21 -8.98 12.84
CA MET A 128 2.82 -8.52 12.76
C MET A 128 1.97 -9.13 13.88
N PRO A 129 1.09 -8.34 14.52
CA PRO A 129 0.18 -8.88 15.53
C PRO A 129 -0.72 -9.96 14.94
N ALA A 130 -1.10 -10.94 15.76
CA ALA A 130 -2.08 -11.95 15.37
C ALA A 130 -3.39 -11.28 14.95
N LYS A 131 -4.06 -11.82 13.94
CA LYS A 131 -5.37 -11.30 13.50
C LYS A 131 -6.32 -11.43 14.70
N LYS A 132 -6.86 -10.31 15.20
CA LYS A 132 -7.93 -10.37 16.21
C LYS A 132 -9.07 -11.16 15.59
N LYS A 133 -9.46 -12.28 16.22
CA LYS A 133 -10.70 -12.97 15.84
C LYS A 133 -11.81 -11.94 15.99
N SER A 134 -12.44 -11.55 14.89
CA SER A 134 -13.61 -10.68 14.93
C SER A 134 -14.61 -11.32 15.90
N GLY A 135 -14.90 -10.63 17.00
CA GLY A 135 -15.99 -11.01 17.89
C GLY A 135 -17.24 -11.22 17.05
N LYS A 136 -17.84 -12.39 17.20
CA LYS A 136 -19.14 -12.75 16.62
C LYS A 136 -20.24 -11.85 17.25
N PRO A 137 -21.40 -11.75 16.59
CA PRO A 137 -22.11 -10.51 16.25
C PRO A 137 -22.47 -9.61 17.43
#